data_AF-A0A1L8CU47-F1
#
_entry.id   AF-A0A1L8CU47-F1
#
_cell.length_a   1.000
_cell.length_b   1.000
_cell.length_c   1.000
_cell.angle_alpha   90.00
_cell.angle_beta   90.00
_cell.angle_gamma   90.00
#
_symmetry.space_group_name_H-M   'P 1'
#
loop_
_entity.id
_entity.type
_entity.pdbx_description
1 polymer ?
#
loop_
_entity_poly.entity_id
_entity_poly.type
_entity_poly.pdbx_seq_one_letter_code
_entity_poly.pdbx_strand_id
1 'polypeptide(L)' 'MTEVVLTPAEKEVLLKAIDYCLKACKAGGVESGCPDCETLEKIKQKL' A
#
# COMPACT_ATOMS: atom_id res chain seq x y z
N MET A 1 6.19 -22.37 -5.42
CA MET A 1 5.58 -21.02 -5.44
C MET A 1 6.18 -20.29 -6.62
N THR A 2 5.34 -19.77 -7.50
CA THR A 2 5.80 -18.93 -8.62
C THR A 2 6.12 -17.56 -8.05
N GLU A 3 7.35 -17.10 -8.22
CA GLU A 3 7.76 -15.76 -7.81
C GLU A 3 7.12 -14.73 -8.74
N VAL A 4 6.39 -13.76 -8.18
CA VAL A 4 5.81 -12.66 -8.94
C VAL A 4 6.84 -11.54 -8.99
N VAL A 5 7.47 -11.35 -10.14
CA VAL A 5 8.42 -10.26 -10.37
C VAL A 5 7.68 -9.09 -11.01
N LEU A 6 7.59 -7.98 -10.28
CA LEU A 6 6.95 -6.75 -10.76
C LEU A 6 7.91 -5.94 -11.62
N THR A 7 7.42 -5.44 -12.75
CA THR A 7 8.12 -4.42 -13.53
C THR A 7 8.14 -3.08 -12.79
N PRO A 8 9.06 -2.16 -13.14
CA PRO A 8 9.09 -0.82 -12.54
C PRO A 8 7.76 -0.07 -12.67
N ALA A 9 7.06 -0.22 -13.80
CA ALA A 9 5.76 0.42 -14.04
C ALA A 9 4.66 -0.13 -13.13
N GLU A 10 4.59 -1.46 -12.95
CA GLU A 10 3.64 -2.10 -12.05
C GLU A 10 3.91 -1.73 -10.59
N LYS A 11 5.19 -1.67 -10.19
CA LYS A 11 5.58 -1.17 -8.86
C LYS A 11 5.10 0.25 -8.63
N GLU A 12 5.26 1.14 -9.61
CA GLU A 12 4.82 2.54 -9.49
C GLU A 12 3.30 2.65 -9.31
N VAL A 13 2.53 1.87 -10.07
CA VAL A 13 1.06 1.82 -9.95
C VAL A 13 0.66 1.34 -8.55
N LEU A 14 1.30 0.28 -8.04
CA LEU A 14 1.03 -0.22 -6.70
C LEU A 14 1.39 0.79 -5.62
N LEU A 15 2.55 1.44 -5.71
CA LEU A 15 2.96 2.49 -4.77
C LEU A 15 1.95 3.64 -4.71
N LYS A 16 1.45 4.10 -5.87
CA LYS A 16 0.41 5.14 -5.95
C LYS A 16 -0.91 4.70 -5.30
N ALA A 17 -1.33 3.46 -5.53
CA ALA A 17 -2.54 2.91 -4.93
C ALA A 17 -2.41 2.82 -3.40
N ILE A 18 -1.26 2.35 -2.91
CA ILE A 18 -0.95 2.30 -1.48
C ILE A 18 -1.01 3.69 -0.86
N ASP A 19 -0.38 4.69 -1.50
CA ASP A 19 -0.39 6.07 -1.01
C ASP A 19 -1.80 6.66 -0.94
N TYR A 20 -2.64 6.35 -1.92
CA TYR A 20 -4.04 6.78 -1.92
C TYR A 20 -4.81 6.20 -0.71
N CYS A 21 -4.69 4.89 -0.48
CA CYS A 21 -5.33 4.23 0.64
C CYS A 21 -4.82 4.75 1.99
N LEU A 22 -3.50 4.93 2.13
CA LEU A 22 -2.90 5.44 3.37
C LEU A 22 -3.29 6.90 3.65
N LYS A 23 -3.45 7.74 2.61
CA LYS A 23 -3.98 9.10 2.77
C LYS A 23 -5.41 9.07 3.31
N ALA A 24 -6.28 8.23 2.76
CA ALA A 24 -7.65 8.08 3.26
C ALA A 24 -7.66 7.58 4.71
N CYS A 25 -6.77 6.63 5.04
CA CYS A 25 -6.65 6.10 6.39
C CYS A 25 -6.17 7.14 7.41
N LYS A 26 -5.14 7.93 7.06
CA LYS A 26 -4.58 8.99 7.92
C LYS A 26 -5.48 10.22 8.04
N ALA A 27 -6.50 10.36 7.17
CA ALA A 27 -7.47 11.44 7.24
C ALA A 27 -8.46 11.31 8.42
N GLY A 28 -8.35 10.26 9.25
CA GLY A 28 -9.12 10.14 10.49
C GLY A 28 -10.56 9.64 10.30
N GLY A 29 -10.82 8.93 9.19
CA GLY A 29 -12.12 8.27 8.97
C GLY A 29 -12.37 7.11 9.94
N VAL A 30 -13.54 6.48 9.82
CA VAL A 30 -13.97 5.35 10.69
C VAL A 30 -12.97 4.18 10.69
N GLU A 31 -12.17 4.05 9.62
CA GLU A 31 -11.15 3.02 9.45
C GLU A 31 -9.71 3.51 9.69
N SER A 32 -9.54 4.68 10.30
CA SER A 32 -8.22 5.23 10.62
C SER A 32 -7.45 4.29 11.55
N GLY A 33 -6.28 3.86 11.10
CA GLY A 33 -5.43 2.89 11.82
C GLY A 33 -5.92 1.45 11.73
N CYS A 34 -6.69 1.07 10.70
CA CYS A 34 -7.07 -0.32 10.50
C CYS A 34 -5.84 -1.21 10.17
N PRO A 35 -5.92 -2.53 10.42
CA PRO A 35 -4.83 -3.48 10.17
C PRO A 35 -4.32 -3.47 8.72
N ASP A 36 -5.20 -3.13 7.78
CA ASP A 36 -4.84 -3.02 6.37
C ASP A 36 -3.90 -1.84 6.14
N CYS A 37 -4.09 -0.71 6.82
CA CYS A 37 -3.18 0.44 6.71
C CYS A 37 -1.78 0.11 7.22
N GLU A 38 -1.67 -0.56 8.36
CA GLU A 38 -0.37 -1.00 8.88
C GLU A 38 0.32 -2.00 7.93
N THR A 39 -0.47 -2.89 7.33
CA THR A 39 0.04 -3.87 6.36
C THR A 39 0.52 -3.17 5.08
N LEU A 40 -0.23 -2.20 4.58
CA LEU A 40 0.12 -1.39 3.43
C LEU A 40 1.40 -0.56 3.66
N GLU A 41 1.60 0.00 4.84
CA GLU A 41 2.86 0.70 5.18
C GLU A 41 4.07 -0.26 5.13
N LYS A 42 3.92 -1.49 5.63
CA LYS A 42 4.97 -2.52 5.57
C LYS A 42 5.24 -3.00 4.15
N ILE A 43 4.19 -3.13 3.32
CA ILE A 43 4.33 -3.50 1.90
C ILE A 43 5.05 -2.39 1.14
N LYS A 44 4.71 -1.11 1.38
CA LYS A 44 5.32 0.04 0.72
C LYS A 44 6.84 0.09 0.91
N GLN A 45 7.35 -0.32 2.07
CA GLN A 45 8.79 -0.33 2.35
C GLN A 45 9.56 -1.44 1.63
N LYS A 46 8.86 -2.44 1.07
CA LYS A 46 9.45 -3.64 0.44
C LYS A 46 9.33 -3.64 -1.07
N LEU A 47 8.47 -2.78 -1.62
CA LEU A 47 8.14 -2.72 -3.05
C LEU A 47 9.15 -1.86 -3.80
#